data_AF-A0A9E7U9U9-F1
#
_entry.id   AF-A0A9E7U9U9-F1
#
_cell.length_a   1.000
_cell.length_b   1.000
_cell.length_c   1.000
_cell.angle_alpha   90.00
_cell.angle_beta   90.00
_cell.angle_gamma   90.00
#
_symmetry.space_group_name_H-M   'P 1'
#
loop_
_entity.id
_entity.type
_entity.pdbx_description
1 polymer ?
#
loop_
_entity_poly.entity_id
_entity_poly.type
_entity_poly.pdbx_seq_one_letter_code
_entity_poly.pdbx_strand_id
1 'polypeptide(L)'
;MVVADLHVHTTNSDGSMELDEVPTAAARAGVDVVAITDHDRLNPALHTPVTHVDGITLLHGIELRVDAGPFRVDLLGYGAQPTGSLAEAVERLQRNRIERAREITGCVEARLDVSLDVEFTEGVGRPHIARAIDASDADLDYGGAFEELIGNDGPCYVPREVPDFETGVELLAGSCGLVGLAHPFRYDDPEAALELCADLDAVERFYPYGREVDEALLDRYVERYDLVRTGGSDAHDDVLGLAGLDADDYRRFRNAVDLSA
;
A
#
# COMPACT_ATOMS: atom_id res chain seq x y z
N MET A 1 21.45 8.99 -2.09
CA MET A 1 21.26 7.97 -1.04
C MET A 1 19.83 8.13 -0.57
N VAL A 2 19.08 7.03 -0.50
CA VAL A 2 17.71 7.06 0.01
C VAL A 2 17.77 7.33 1.51
N VAL A 3 17.01 8.32 1.97
CA VAL A 3 16.89 8.67 3.40
C VAL A 3 15.48 8.44 3.93
N ALA A 4 14.49 8.30 3.05
CA ALA A 4 13.12 8.02 3.41
C ALA A 4 12.49 6.97 2.50
N ASP A 5 11.89 5.94 3.09
CA ASP A 5 11.08 4.93 2.41
C ASP A 5 9.61 5.16 2.77
N LEU A 6 8.84 5.68 1.82
CA LEU A 6 7.48 6.17 2.10
C LEU A 6 6.38 5.20 1.64
N HIS A 7 6.69 3.91 1.50
CA HIS A 7 5.70 2.91 1.12
C HIS A 7 6.12 1.56 1.71
N VAL A 8 5.60 1.23 2.90
CA VAL A 8 5.98 0.02 3.65
C VAL A 8 4.74 -0.58 4.33
N HIS A 9 4.61 -1.89 4.20
CA HIS A 9 3.53 -2.70 4.76
C HIS A 9 4.02 -3.52 5.96
N THR A 10 3.16 -3.66 6.95
CA THR A 10 3.41 -4.44 8.15
C THR A 10 2.42 -5.62 8.23
N THR A 11 2.53 -6.43 9.28
CA THR A 11 1.56 -7.48 9.59
C THR A 11 0.15 -6.96 9.90
N ASN A 12 -0.03 -5.65 10.01
CA ASN A 12 -1.34 -4.99 10.08
C ASN A 12 -2.13 -5.06 8.76
N SER A 13 -1.45 -5.36 7.65
CA SER A 13 -2.05 -5.71 6.37
C SER A 13 -1.45 -7.01 5.84
N ASP A 14 -0.71 -7.01 4.73
CA ASP A 14 -0.12 -8.20 4.12
C ASP A 14 1.41 -8.24 4.12
N GLY A 15 2.05 -7.33 4.83
CA GLY A 15 3.47 -7.42 5.18
C GLY A 15 3.76 -8.59 6.14
N SER A 16 5.04 -8.91 6.31
CA SER A 16 5.52 -9.94 7.25
C SER A 16 6.29 -9.38 8.44
N MET A 17 6.50 -8.06 8.49
CA MET A 17 7.26 -7.37 9.53
C MET A 17 6.29 -6.71 10.52
N GLU A 18 6.50 -6.94 11.82
CA GLU A 18 5.77 -6.25 12.87
C GLU A 18 6.18 -4.77 12.95
N LEU A 19 5.31 -3.90 13.47
CA LEU A 19 5.60 -2.47 13.55
C LEU A 19 6.87 -2.16 14.35
N ASP A 20 7.13 -2.90 15.43
CA ASP A 20 8.28 -2.71 16.31
C ASP A 20 9.60 -3.20 15.71
N GLU A 21 9.55 -3.98 14.64
CA GLU A 21 10.72 -4.43 13.87
C GLU A 21 11.18 -3.38 12.85
N VAL A 22 10.27 -2.48 12.41
CA VAL A 22 10.54 -1.47 11.37
C VAL A 22 11.77 -0.59 11.68
N PRO A 23 11.95 -0.04 12.91
CA PRO A 23 13.13 0.78 13.20
C PRO A 23 14.45 0.02 13.00
N THR A 24 14.49 -1.27 13.34
CA THR A 24 15.66 -2.11 13.14
C THR A 24 15.91 -2.40 11.67
N ALA A 25 14.86 -2.64 10.87
CA ALA A 25 14.97 -2.78 9.43
C ALA A 25 15.46 -1.48 8.75
N ALA A 26 14.92 -0.33 9.13
CA ALA A 26 15.31 0.98 8.61
C ALA A 26 16.77 1.31 8.92
N ALA A 27 17.23 1.06 10.15
CA ALA A 27 18.62 1.27 10.54
C ALA A 27 19.59 0.36 9.76
N ARG A 28 19.20 -0.89 9.47
CA ARG A 28 19.97 -1.81 8.61
C ARG A 28 20.05 -1.30 7.16
N ALA A 29 18.96 -0.74 6.65
CA ALA A 29 18.88 -0.16 5.31
C ALA A 29 19.57 1.21 5.18
N GLY A 30 19.87 1.87 6.31
CA GLY A 30 20.43 3.23 6.33
C GLY A 30 19.41 4.32 5.98
N VAL A 31 18.13 4.06 6.25
CA VAL A 31 17.01 4.98 6.03
C VAL A 31 16.61 5.62 7.36
N ASP A 32 16.37 6.93 7.37
CA ASP A 32 16.03 7.70 8.58
C ASP A 32 14.52 7.80 8.82
N VAL A 33 13.72 7.66 7.76
CA VAL A 33 12.26 7.85 7.79
C VAL A 33 11.54 6.71 7.07
N VAL A 34 10.52 6.15 7.70
CA VAL A 34 9.66 5.12 7.11
C VAL A 34 8.19 5.53 7.23
N ALA A 35 7.43 5.49 6.13
CA ALA A 35 5.98 5.61 6.20
C ALA A 35 5.34 4.22 6.26
N ILE A 36 4.49 4.01 7.26
CA ILE A 36 3.67 2.80 7.39
C ILE A 36 2.36 3.03 6.64
N THR A 37 2.16 2.31 5.55
CA THR A 37 1.07 2.54 4.59
C THR A 37 0.26 1.28 4.36
N ASP A 38 -0.07 0.57 5.43
CA ASP A 38 -0.84 -0.68 5.38
C ASP A 38 -2.12 -0.55 4.54
N HIS A 39 -2.45 -1.62 3.81
CA HIS A 39 -3.61 -1.62 2.93
C HIS A 39 -4.94 -1.44 3.67
N ASP A 40 -5.60 -0.31 3.37
CA ASP A 40 -6.96 0.05 3.76
C ASP A 40 -7.21 0.01 5.26
N ARG A 41 -6.17 0.26 6.05
CA ARG A 41 -6.26 0.37 7.50
C ARG A 41 -5.11 1.22 8.02
N LEU A 42 -5.43 2.13 8.93
CA LEU A 42 -4.40 2.81 9.71
C LEU A 42 -3.81 1.85 10.74
N ASN A 43 -2.49 1.82 10.86
CA ASN A 43 -1.85 1.03 11.91
C ASN A 43 -2.31 1.52 13.31
N PRO A 44 -2.92 0.66 14.14
CA PRO A 44 -3.58 1.09 15.38
C PRO A 44 -2.60 1.48 16.48
N ALA A 45 -1.32 1.09 16.37
CA ALA A 45 -0.29 1.44 17.34
C ALA A 45 0.34 2.83 17.10
N LEU A 46 0.08 3.44 15.93
CA LEU A 46 0.45 4.82 15.64
C LEU A 46 -0.74 5.74 15.96
N HIS A 47 -0.54 6.64 16.92
CA HIS A 47 -1.59 7.55 17.42
C HIS A 47 -1.41 8.99 16.95
N THR A 48 -0.27 9.30 16.35
CA THR A 48 0.10 10.63 15.85
C THR A 48 0.64 10.49 14.43
N PRO A 49 0.54 11.54 13.59
CA PRO A 49 1.11 11.54 12.24
C PRO A 49 2.58 11.12 12.20
N VAL A 50 3.35 11.49 13.23
CA VAL A 50 4.78 11.17 13.33
C VAL A 50 5.08 10.58 14.70
N THR A 51 5.90 9.53 14.71
CA THR A 51 6.45 8.88 15.91
C THR A 51 7.95 8.69 15.72
N HIS A 52 8.76 8.92 16.76
CA HIS A 52 10.19 8.66 16.73
C HIS A 52 10.53 7.45 17.59
N VAL A 53 11.18 6.44 17.01
CA VAL A 53 11.58 5.19 17.68
C VAL A 53 13.01 4.86 17.30
N ASP A 54 13.90 4.72 18.28
CA ASP A 54 15.31 4.33 18.09
C ASP A 54 16.08 5.15 17.03
N GLY A 55 15.76 6.44 16.91
CA GLY A 55 16.38 7.35 15.95
C GLY A 55 15.74 7.34 14.56
N ILE A 56 14.75 6.47 14.32
CA ILE A 56 13.96 6.40 13.09
C ILE A 56 12.67 7.20 13.26
N THR A 57 12.27 7.90 12.20
CA THR A 57 10.99 8.59 12.13
C THR A 57 9.97 7.70 11.43
N LEU A 58 8.95 7.27 12.15
CA LEU A 58 7.80 6.57 11.59
C LEU A 58 6.71 7.59 11.25
N LEU A 59 6.33 7.65 9.98
CA LEU A 59 5.23 8.44 9.48
C LEU A 59 3.99 7.54 9.37
N HIS A 60 2.90 7.95 10.00
CA HIS A 60 1.63 7.25 9.89
C HIS A 60 1.00 7.55 8.54
N GLY A 61 0.72 6.52 7.76
CA GLY A 61 0.02 6.62 6.49
C GLY A 61 -0.95 5.47 6.29
N ILE A 62 -1.46 5.38 5.06
CA ILE A 62 -2.38 4.35 4.60
C ILE A 62 -2.24 4.23 3.09
N GLU A 63 -2.36 3.02 2.57
CA GLU A 63 -2.61 2.79 1.15
C GLU A 63 -4.07 2.36 0.97
N LEU A 64 -4.87 3.20 0.32
CA LEU A 64 -6.28 2.95 0.09
C LEU A 64 -6.52 2.58 -1.38
N ARG A 65 -7.09 1.41 -1.62
CA ARG A 65 -7.51 1.05 -2.97
C ARG A 65 -8.83 1.74 -3.31
N VAL A 66 -8.91 2.31 -4.51
CA VAL A 66 -10.09 3.02 -5.03
C VAL A 66 -10.48 2.55 -6.43
N ASP A 67 -11.76 2.72 -6.77
CA ASP A 67 -12.31 2.47 -8.10
C ASP A 67 -12.37 3.76 -8.92
N ALA A 68 -11.58 3.84 -9.99
CA ALA A 68 -11.55 5.00 -10.89
C ALA A 68 -12.39 4.78 -12.15
N GLY A 69 -13.29 3.79 -12.16
CA GLY A 69 -14.16 3.44 -13.28
C GLY A 69 -13.62 2.25 -14.08
N PRO A 70 -12.85 2.47 -15.17
CA PRO A 70 -12.36 1.36 -15.98
C PRO A 70 -11.20 0.60 -15.33
N PHE A 71 -10.60 1.13 -14.27
CA PHE A 71 -9.51 0.50 -13.52
C PHE A 71 -9.54 0.90 -12.05
N ARG A 72 -8.75 0.20 -11.24
CA ARG A 72 -8.57 0.46 -9.82
C ARG A 72 -7.14 0.92 -9.58
N VAL A 73 -6.98 1.93 -8.74
CA VAL A 73 -5.67 2.45 -8.35
C VAL A 73 -5.55 2.44 -6.83
N ASP A 74 -4.33 2.56 -6.35
CA ASP A 74 -4.02 2.70 -4.94
C ASP A 74 -3.57 4.13 -4.66
N LEU A 75 -4.15 4.73 -3.61
CA LEU A 75 -3.83 6.07 -3.13
C LEU A 75 -3.05 5.98 -1.82
N LEU A 76 -1.96 6.73 -1.72
CA LEU A 76 -1.15 6.85 -0.51
C LEU A 76 -1.57 8.11 0.23
N GLY A 77 -2.02 7.94 1.48
CA GLY A 77 -2.26 9.01 2.43
C GLY A 77 -1.10 9.11 3.43
N TYR A 78 -0.59 10.31 3.66
CA TYR A 78 0.56 10.56 4.55
C TYR A 78 0.22 11.53 5.69
N GLY A 79 0.83 11.30 6.85
CA GLY A 79 0.61 12.14 8.02
C GLY A 79 -0.80 11.95 8.59
N ALA A 80 -1.24 10.70 8.68
CA ALA A 80 -2.62 10.37 9.01
C ALA A 80 -3.03 10.79 10.43
N GLN A 81 -4.23 11.34 10.52
CA GLN A 81 -5.00 11.61 11.73
C GLN A 81 -6.37 10.93 11.57
N PRO A 82 -6.69 9.94 12.41
CA PRO A 82 -7.97 9.23 12.30
C PRO A 82 -9.17 10.16 12.40
N THR A 83 -10.06 10.09 11.41
CA THR A 83 -11.38 10.73 11.44
C THR A 83 -12.47 9.66 11.55
N GLY A 84 -13.67 10.06 12.00
CA GLY A 84 -14.80 9.12 12.07
C GLY A 84 -15.19 8.54 10.70
N SER A 85 -15.16 9.37 9.65
CA SER A 85 -15.49 8.95 8.29
C SER A 85 -14.48 7.94 7.72
N LEU A 86 -13.18 8.19 7.89
CA LEU A 86 -12.15 7.24 7.47
C LEU A 86 -12.25 5.94 8.26
N ALA A 87 -12.46 6.01 9.59
CA ALA A 87 -12.59 4.83 10.43
C ALA A 87 -13.79 3.95 10.03
N GLU A 88 -14.97 4.54 9.79
CA GLU A 88 -16.16 3.81 9.31
C GLU A 88 -15.94 3.18 7.94
N ALA A 89 -15.27 3.89 7.02
CA ALA A 89 -14.95 3.38 5.69
C ALA A 89 -13.98 2.18 5.78
N VAL A 90 -12.90 2.31 6.54
CA VAL A 90 -11.91 1.26 6.79
C VAL A 90 -12.59 0.03 7.42
N GLU A 91 -13.43 0.21 8.44
CA GLU A 91 -14.13 -0.91 9.08
C GLU A 91 -15.01 -1.69 8.08
N ARG A 92 -15.70 -1.00 7.16
CA ARG A 92 -16.46 -1.64 6.09
C ARG A 92 -15.53 -2.42 5.14
N LEU A 93 -14.40 -1.85 4.74
CA LEU A 93 -13.43 -2.50 3.85
C LEU A 93 -12.81 -3.74 4.51
N GLN A 94 -12.51 -3.69 5.80
CA GLN A 94 -11.95 -4.82 6.54
C GLN A 94 -12.97 -5.96 6.69
N ARG A 95 -14.25 -5.65 6.93
CA ARG A 95 -15.33 -6.67 6.90
C ARG A 95 -15.43 -7.35 5.53
N ASN A 96 -15.42 -6.57 4.44
CA ASN A 96 -15.42 -7.14 3.09
C ASN A 96 -14.17 -8.00 2.83
N ARG A 97 -12.99 -7.58 3.29
CA ARG A 97 -11.74 -8.36 3.18
C ARG A 97 -11.88 -9.74 3.83
N ILE A 98 -12.43 -9.80 5.05
CA ILE A 98 -12.65 -11.04 5.79
C ILE A 98 -13.67 -11.95 5.09
N GLU A 99 -14.82 -11.41 4.69
CA GLU A 99 -15.87 -12.17 4.00
C GLU A 99 -15.33 -12.78 2.70
N ARG A 100 -14.62 -11.97 1.91
CA ARG A 100 -14.01 -12.38 0.65
C ARG A 100 -12.92 -13.42 0.85
N ALA A 101 -12.07 -13.25 1.86
CA ALA A 101 -11.03 -14.23 2.17
C ALA A 101 -11.63 -15.61 2.47
N ARG A 102 -12.73 -15.68 3.22
CA ARG A 102 -13.44 -16.95 3.49
C ARG A 102 -13.97 -17.60 2.22
N GLU A 103 -14.53 -16.82 1.30
CA GLU A 103 -15.04 -17.34 0.03
C GLU A 103 -13.91 -17.87 -0.86
N ILE A 104 -12.83 -17.10 -1.00
CA ILE A 104 -11.64 -17.50 -1.76
C ILE A 104 -11.04 -18.77 -1.16
N THR A 105 -10.83 -18.82 0.15
CA THR A 105 -10.26 -20.00 0.84
C THR A 105 -11.14 -21.23 0.62
N GLY A 106 -12.45 -21.15 0.87
CA GLY A 106 -13.35 -22.29 0.67
C GLY A 106 -13.42 -22.76 -0.78
N CYS A 107 -13.29 -21.83 -1.74
CA CYS A 107 -13.18 -22.15 -3.16
C CYS A 107 -11.92 -22.95 -3.49
N VAL A 108 -10.77 -22.55 -2.92
CA VAL A 108 -9.47 -23.21 -3.10
C VAL A 108 -9.45 -24.58 -2.43
N GLU A 109 -9.85 -24.67 -1.17
CA GLU A 109 -9.94 -25.93 -0.41
C GLU A 109 -10.77 -26.98 -1.17
N ALA A 110 -11.92 -26.58 -1.72
CA ALA A 110 -12.77 -27.47 -2.50
C ALA A 110 -12.17 -27.92 -3.85
N ARG A 111 -11.27 -27.12 -4.44
CA ARG A 111 -10.64 -27.44 -5.74
C ARG A 111 -9.40 -28.30 -5.59
N LEU A 112 -8.61 -28.04 -4.55
CA LEU A 112 -7.36 -28.73 -4.31
C LEU A 112 -7.51 -29.93 -3.37
N ASP A 113 -8.67 -30.09 -2.71
CA ASP A 113 -8.91 -31.09 -1.66
C ASP A 113 -7.89 -30.96 -0.51
N VAL A 114 -7.67 -29.72 -0.06
CA VAL A 114 -6.75 -29.35 1.03
C VAL A 114 -7.49 -28.57 2.11
N SER A 115 -6.87 -28.41 3.27
CA SER A 115 -7.30 -27.44 4.29
C SER A 115 -6.22 -26.38 4.47
N LEU A 116 -6.62 -25.12 4.43
CA LEU A 116 -5.70 -23.98 4.52
C LEU A 116 -5.81 -23.32 5.90
N ASP A 117 -4.67 -23.10 6.53
CA ASP A 117 -4.58 -22.36 7.80
C ASP A 117 -4.51 -20.86 7.51
N VAL A 118 -5.68 -20.22 7.36
CA VAL A 118 -5.81 -18.78 7.12
C VAL A 118 -6.51 -18.13 8.30
N GLU A 119 -5.84 -17.15 8.92
CA GLU A 119 -6.48 -16.29 9.91
C GLU A 119 -7.38 -15.25 9.23
N PHE A 120 -8.68 -15.29 9.54
CA PHE A 120 -9.68 -14.38 8.98
C PHE A 120 -9.89 -13.15 9.86
N THR A 121 -8.84 -12.33 9.98
CA THR A 121 -8.78 -11.10 10.77
C THR A 121 -8.62 -9.86 9.88
N GLU A 122 -8.63 -8.66 10.48
CA GLU A 122 -8.37 -7.42 9.73
C GLU A 122 -6.95 -7.47 9.14
N GLY A 123 -6.79 -6.92 7.93
CA GLY A 123 -5.56 -7.03 7.13
C GLY A 123 -5.56 -8.19 6.15
N VAL A 124 -6.41 -9.22 6.36
CA VAL A 124 -6.43 -10.41 5.49
C VAL A 124 -6.66 -10.06 4.00
N GLY A 125 -6.02 -10.84 3.15
CA GLY A 125 -5.92 -10.58 1.71
C GLY A 125 -5.42 -11.80 0.96
N ARG A 126 -5.38 -11.70 -0.38
CA ARG A 126 -4.90 -12.79 -1.24
C ARG A 126 -3.47 -13.24 -0.94
N PRO A 127 -2.52 -12.36 -0.57
CA PRO A 127 -1.18 -12.79 -0.17
C PRO A 127 -1.17 -13.80 0.99
N HIS A 128 -2.05 -13.62 1.98
CA HIS A 128 -2.20 -14.58 3.09
C HIS A 128 -2.67 -15.95 2.61
N ILE A 129 -3.64 -15.97 1.69
CA ILE A 129 -4.16 -17.21 1.11
C ILE A 129 -3.08 -17.88 0.26
N ALA A 130 -2.32 -17.13 -0.53
CA ALA A 130 -1.19 -17.66 -1.31
C ALA A 130 -0.10 -18.27 -0.42
N ARG A 131 0.25 -17.61 0.70
CA ARG A 131 1.18 -18.18 1.70
C ARG A 131 0.64 -19.47 2.33
N ALA A 132 -0.66 -19.52 2.62
CA ALA A 132 -1.28 -20.73 3.16
C ALA A 132 -1.32 -21.87 2.14
N ILE A 133 -1.50 -21.58 0.85
CA ILE A 133 -1.40 -22.57 -0.24
C ILE A 133 0.02 -23.12 -0.33
N ASP A 134 1.02 -22.24 -0.39
CA ASP A 134 2.45 -22.61 -0.46
C ASP A 134 2.91 -23.46 0.73
N ALA A 135 2.35 -23.21 1.92
CA ALA A 135 2.62 -23.97 3.13
C ALA A 135 1.80 -25.28 3.26
N SER A 136 0.85 -25.53 2.36
CA SER A 136 -0.03 -26.70 2.40
C SER A 136 0.54 -27.90 1.64
N ASP A 137 -0.22 -29.00 1.59
CA ASP A 137 0.12 -30.19 0.78
C ASP A 137 -0.17 -30.00 -0.73
N ALA A 138 -0.64 -28.83 -1.16
CA ALA A 138 -0.87 -28.51 -2.57
C ALA A 138 0.45 -28.37 -3.35
N ASP A 139 0.47 -28.80 -4.61
CA ASP A 139 1.62 -28.64 -5.52
C ASP A 139 1.60 -27.25 -6.18
N LEU A 140 1.50 -26.19 -5.38
CA LEU A 140 1.48 -24.79 -5.82
C LEU A 140 2.29 -23.93 -4.86
N ASP A 141 3.22 -23.15 -5.43
CA ASP A 141 3.91 -22.11 -4.68
C ASP A 141 3.08 -20.81 -4.61
N TYR A 142 3.61 -19.80 -3.90
CA TYR A 142 2.97 -18.49 -3.78
C TYR A 142 2.61 -17.87 -5.13
N GLY A 143 3.48 -17.98 -6.14
CA GLY A 143 3.25 -17.43 -7.47
C GLY A 143 2.20 -18.21 -8.24
N GLY A 144 2.29 -19.54 -8.22
CA GLY A 144 1.32 -20.46 -8.81
C GLY A 144 -0.08 -20.27 -8.25
N ALA A 145 -0.22 -19.97 -6.95
CA ALA A 145 -1.51 -19.62 -6.37
C ALA A 145 -2.17 -18.42 -7.07
N PHE A 146 -1.42 -17.34 -7.34
CA PHE A 146 -1.93 -16.17 -8.05
C PHE A 146 -2.20 -16.46 -9.53
N GLU A 147 -1.30 -17.18 -10.20
CA GLU A 147 -1.43 -17.49 -11.63
C GLU A 147 -2.63 -18.42 -11.91
N GLU A 148 -2.84 -19.42 -11.06
CA GLU A 148 -3.79 -20.50 -11.35
C GLU A 148 -5.15 -20.36 -10.65
N LEU A 149 -5.22 -19.69 -9.49
CA LEU A 149 -6.40 -19.77 -8.61
C LEU A 149 -6.99 -18.42 -8.22
N ILE A 150 -6.18 -17.52 -7.64
CA ILE A 150 -6.70 -16.35 -6.91
C ILE A 150 -6.38 -14.99 -7.57
N GLY A 151 -5.64 -14.98 -8.70
CA GLY A 151 -5.40 -13.80 -9.53
C GLY A 151 -6.69 -13.20 -10.10
N ASN A 152 -6.63 -12.05 -10.76
CA ASN A 152 -7.83 -11.29 -11.16
C ASN A 152 -8.76 -12.03 -12.15
N ASP A 153 -8.24 -13.04 -12.86
CA ASP A 153 -9.01 -13.93 -13.75
C ASP A 153 -9.09 -15.36 -13.23
N GLY A 154 -8.64 -15.59 -12.00
CA GLY A 154 -8.54 -16.89 -11.38
C GLY A 154 -9.92 -17.49 -11.04
N PRO A 155 -10.05 -18.82 -11.05
CA PRO A 155 -11.30 -19.52 -10.77
C PRO A 155 -11.82 -19.36 -9.33
N CYS A 156 -10.99 -18.85 -8.41
CA CYS A 156 -11.35 -18.49 -7.04
C CYS A 156 -11.28 -16.99 -6.77
N TYR A 157 -11.15 -16.17 -7.81
CA TYR A 157 -11.20 -14.73 -7.63
C TYR A 157 -12.57 -14.29 -7.16
N VAL A 158 -12.57 -13.48 -6.11
CA VAL A 158 -13.74 -12.73 -5.67
C VAL A 158 -13.35 -11.26 -5.70
N PRO A 159 -14.15 -10.38 -6.33
CA PRO A 159 -13.86 -8.97 -6.41
C PRO A 159 -14.00 -8.31 -5.04
N ARG A 160 -13.13 -7.35 -4.78
CA ARG A 160 -13.13 -6.56 -3.56
C ARG A 160 -14.03 -5.34 -3.69
N GLU A 161 -14.79 -5.02 -2.64
CA GLU A 161 -15.46 -3.72 -2.52
C GLU A 161 -14.45 -2.64 -2.12
N VAL A 162 -14.47 -1.52 -2.83
CA VAL A 162 -13.61 -0.36 -2.62
C VAL A 162 -14.43 0.92 -2.86
N PRO A 163 -14.09 2.06 -2.24
CA PRO A 163 -14.72 3.33 -2.57
C PRO A 163 -14.42 3.74 -4.01
N ASP A 164 -15.28 4.56 -4.61
CA ASP A 164 -14.92 5.30 -5.82
C ASP A 164 -13.78 6.29 -5.56
N PHE A 165 -13.10 6.69 -6.63
CA PHE A 165 -11.92 7.55 -6.59
C PHE A 165 -12.18 8.85 -5.82
N GLU A 166 -13.26 9.57 -6.15
CA GLU A 166 -13.61 10.83 -5.52
C GLU A 166 -13.86 10.66 -4.02
N THR A 167 -14.61 9.63 -3.62
CA THR A 167 -14.82 9.30 -2.20
C THR A 167 -13.51 8.95 -1.50
N GLY A 168 -12.62 8.20 -2.16
CA GLY A 168 -11.32 7.84 -1.61
C GLY A 168 -10.43 9.07 -1.36
N VAL A 169 -10.37 9.99 -2.34
CA VAL A 169 -9.65 11.26 -2.21
C VAL A 169 -10.23 12.10 -1.07
N GLU A 170 -11.55 12.25 -1.00
CA GLU A 170 -12.20 13.01 0.08
C GLU A 170 -11.91 12.45 1.48
N LEU A 171 -11.96 11.11 1.62
CA LEU A 171 -11.65 10.44 2.88
C LEU A 171 -10.20 10.67 3.30
N LEU A 172 -9.26 10.54 2.37
CA LEU A 172 -7.84 10.73 2.65
C LEU A 172 -7.50 12.19 2.90
N ALA A 173 -8.00 13.12 2.09
CA ALA A 173 -7.77 14.56 2.28
C ALA A 173 -8.33 15.09 3.62
N GLY A 174 -9.41 14.48 4.13
CA GLY A 174 -9.95 14.80 5.45
C GLY A 174 -9.12 14.25 6.62
N SER A 175 -8.23 13.29 6.37
CA SER A 175 -7.47 12.57 7.40
C SER A 175 -5.96 12.62 7.25
N CYS A 176 -5.42 13.04 6.12
CA CYS A 176 -3.99 13.01 5.79
C CYS A 176 -3.54 14.42 5.37
N GLY A 177 -2.26 14.72 5.59
CA GLY A 177 -1.67 15.99 5.16
C GLY A 177 -1.31 16.02 3.67
N LEU A 178 -1.28 14.86 3.01
CA LEU A 178 -0.94 14.72 1.59
C LEU A 178 -1.51 13.41 1.03
N VAL A 179 -2.09 13.48 -0.17
CA VAL A 179 -2.64 12.32 -0.88
C VAL A 179 -1.96 12.17 -2.23
N GLY A 180 -1.48 10.96 -2.56
CA GLY A 180 -0.78 10.71 -3.82
C GLY A 180 -1.14 9.38 -4.48
N LEU A 181 -0.82 9.27 -5.76
CA LEU A 181 -0.99 8.03 -6.53
C LEU A 181 0.19 7.07 -6.29
N ALA A 182 -0.10 5.83 -5.92
CA ALA A 182 0.91 4.77 -5.80
C ALA A 182 1.30 4.19 -7.17
N HIS A 183 2.60 3.94 -7.34
CA HIS A 183 3.23 3.14 -8.38
C HIS A 183 2.56 3.13 -9.77
N PRO A 184 2.41 4.29 -10.46
CA PRO A 184 1.62 4.41 -11.70
C PRO A 184 2.02 3.46 -12.84
N PHE A 185 3.28 3.05 -12.93
CA PHE A 185 3.78 2.16 -13.98
C PHE A 185 3.45 0.67 -13.77
N ARG A 186 2.83 0.32 -12.64
CA ARG A 186 2.30 -1.03 -12.38
C ARG A 186 0.89 -1.24 -12.91
N TYR A 187 0.19 -0.18 -13.29
CA TYR A 187 -1.10 -0.28 -13.95
C TYR A 187 -0.93 -0.58 -15.44
N ASP A 188 -1.94 -1.22 -16.03
CA ASP A 188 -1.96 -1.56 -17.47
C ASP A 188 -1.92 -0.31 -18.35
N ASP A 189 -2.55 0.79 -17.91
CA ASP A 189 -2.54 2.10 -18.55
C ASP A 189 -2.01 3.18 -17.57
N PRO A 190 -0.68 3.39 -17.52
CA PRO A 190 -0.08 4.39 -16.65
C PRO A 190 -0.50 5.82 -16.97
N GLU A 191 -0.79 6.16 -18.24
CA GLU A 191 -1.21 7.51 -18.62
C GLU A 191 -2.60 7.81 -18.07
N ALA A 192 -3.54 6.87 -18.20
CA ALA A 192 -4.87 7.02 -17.62
C ALA A 192 -4.83 7.14 -16.09
N ALA A 193 -3.94 6.39 -15.41
CA ALA A 193 -3.74 6.53 -13.99
C ALA A 193 -3.13 7.90 -13.62
N LEU A 194 -2.14 8.39 -14.37
CA LEU A 194 -1.50 9.69 -14.13
C LEU A 194 -2.44 10.88 -14.40
N GLU A 195 -3.43 10.76 -15.27
CA GLU A 195 -4.45 11.82 -15.44
C GLU A 195 -5.29 12.03 -14.18
N LEU A 196 -5.45 11.01 -13.32
CA LEU A 196 -6.12 11.15 -12.01
C LEU A 196 -5.36 12.09 -11.05
N CYS A 197 -4.07 12.30 -11.27
CA CYS A 197 -3.27 13.20 -10.43
C CYS A 197 -3.71 14.67 -10.54
N ALA A 198 -4.64 15.03 -11.44
CA ALA A 198 -5.25 16.35 -11.45
C ALA A 198 -5.97 16.70 -10.12
N ASP A 199 -6.40 15.67 -9.37
CA ASP A 199 -7.12 15.81 -8.10
C ASP A 199 -6.28 15.32 -6.90
N LEU A 200 -4.97 15.13 -7.07
CA LEU A 200 -4.05 14.64 -6.04
C LEU A 200 -2.91 15.63 -5.79
N ASP A 201 -2.28 15.53 -4.62
CA ASP A 201 -1.14 16.38 -4.24
C ASP A 201 0.19 15.81 -4.73
N ALA A 202 0.24 14.50 -4.97
CA ALA A 202 1.48 13.77 -5.13
C ALA A 202 1.39 12.55 -6.05
N VAL A 203 2.56 12.07 -6.46
CA VAL A 203 2.71 10.82 -7.19
C VAL A 203 3.98 10.11 -6.76
N GLU A 204 3.86 8.79 -6.56
CA GLU A 204 5.00 7.95 -6.31
C GLU A 204 5.87 7.89 -7.56
N ARG A 205 7.06 8.48 -7.44
CA ARG A 205 8.03 8.57 -8.52
C ARG A 205 9.12 7.53 -8.33
N PHE A 206 9.61 7.33 -7.11
CA PHE A 206 10.78 6.50 -6.85
C PHE A 206 10.37 5.19 -6.19
N TYR A 207 10.19 4.14 -7.00
CA TYR A 207 9.82 2.79 -6.55
C TYR A 207 10.45 1.74 -7.48
N PRO A 208 10.54 0.46 -7.07
CA PRO A 208 11.05 -0.60 -7.92
C PRO A 208 10.09 -0.86 -9.08
N TYR A 209 10.38 -0.28 -10.25
CA TYR A 209 9.51 -0.41 -11.44
C TYR A 209 9.38 -1.85 -11.94
N GLY A 210 10.34 -2.72 -11.62
CA GLY A 210 10.41 -4.11 -12.11
C GLY A 210 10.71 -4.25 -13.61
N ARG A 211 10.79 -3.12 -14.34
CA ARG A 211 11.08 -3.03 -15.77
C ARG A 211 11.61 -1.64 -16.13
N GLU A 212 12.12 -1.49 -17.35
CA GLU A 212 12.42 -0.17 -17.91
C GLU A 212 11.11 0.60 -18.19
N VAL A 213 11.08 1.89 -17.81
CA VAL A 213 9.91 2.77 -17.94
C VAL A 213 10.31 4.13 -18.50
N ASP A 214 9.37 4.83 -19.14
CA ASP A 214 9.58 6.22 -19.57
C ASP A 214 9.36 7.16 -18.38
N GLU A 215 10.40 7.38 -17.58
CA GLU A 215 10.38 8.32 -16.47
C GLU A 215 9.98 9.75 -16.88
N ALA A 216 10.28 10.16 -18.12
CA ALA A 216 9.93 11.47 -18.62
C ALA A 216 8.42 11.62 -18.86
N LEU A 217 7.67 10.51 -19.00
CA LEU A 217 6.20 10.56 -18.97
C LEU A 217 5.72 11.07 -17.62
N LEU A 218 6.14 10.43 -16.54
CA LEU A 218 5.72 10.79 -15.18
C LEU A 218 6.17 12.23 -14.83
N ASP A 219 7.39 12.59 -15.19
CA ASP A 219 7.91 13.94 -14.92
C ASP A 219 7.08 15.05 -15.61
N ARG A 220 6.49 14.79 -16.79
CA ARG A 220 5.53 15.73 -17.42
C ARG A 220 4.26 15.93 -16.60
N TYR A 221 3.77 14.88 -15.94
CA TYR A 221 2.59 14.96 -15.07
C TYR A 221 2.90 15.66 -13.76
N VAL A 222 4.10 15.44 -13.20
CA VAL A 222 4.61 16.19 -12.06
C VAL A 222 4.64 17.69 -12.36
N GLU A 223 5.17 18.10 -13.51
CA GLU A 223 5.18 19.50 -13.91
C GLU A 223 3.78 20.06 -14.21
N ARG A 224 2.91 19.25 -14.87
CA ARG A 224 1.57 19.67 -15.28
C ARG A 224 0.64 19.95 -14.10
N TYR A 225 0.73 19.12 -13.05
CA TYR A 225 -0.15 19.18 -11.89
C TYR A 225 0.54 19.69 -10.62
N ASP A 226 1.81 20.13 -10.71
CA ASP A 226 2.62 20.62 -9.58
C ASP A 226 2.73 19.60 -8.43
N LEU A 227 2.93 18.34 -8.79
CA LEU A 227 2.88 17.21 -7.84
C LEU A 227 4.12 17.13 -6.98
N VAL A 228 3.93 16.78 -5.71
CA VAL A 228 5.01 16.32 -4.84
C VAL A 228 5.43 14.92 -5.28
N ARG A 229 6.73 14.73 -5.47
CA ARG A 229 7.30 13.41 -5.76
C ARG A 229 7.45 12.62 -4.45
N THR A 230 6.82 11.46 -4.37
CA THR A 230 7.02 10.50 -3.28
C THR A 230 7.81 9.29 -3.78
N GLY A 231 8.10 8.35 -2.89
CA GLY A 231 8.79 7.12 -3.24
C GLY A 231 8.93 6.20 -2.05
N GLY A 232 8.80 4.91 -2.30
CA GLY A 232 9.07 3.86 -1.34
C GLY A 232 9.37 2.55 -2.04
N SER A 233 9.74 1.57 -1.24
CA SER A 233 10.04 0.22 -1.72
C SER A 233 8.79 -0.58 -2.06
N ASP A 234 7.63 -0.21 -1.47
CA ASP A 234 6.45 -1.05 -1.38
C ASP A 234 6.80 -2.39 -0.69
N ALA A 235 7.61 -2.30 0.36
CA ALA A 235 8.11 -3.47 1.08
C ALA A 235 6.98 -4.18 1.82
N HIS A 236 6.95 -5.50 1.65
CA HIS A 236 6.11 -6.43 2.42
C HIS A 236 6.96 -7.36 3.30
N ASP A 237 8.27 -7.16 3.32
CA ASP A 237 9.26 -7.89 4.10
C ASP A 237 10.16 -6.92 4.90
N ASP A 238 11.30 -7.40 5.42
CA ASP A 238 12.22 -6.59 6.21
C ASP A 238 13.29 -5.86 5.38
N VAL A 239 13.17 -5.85 4.05
CA VAL A 239 14.09 -5.20 3.11
C VAL A 239 13.58 -3.81 2.73
N LEU A 240 13.97 -2.81 3.51
CA LEU A 240 13.59 -1.42 3.28
C LEU A 240 14.62 -0.65 2.43
N GLY A 241 14.21 0.49 1.88
CA GLY A 241 15.10 1.46 1.24
C GLY A 241 15.62 1.06 -0.14
N LEU A 242 15.04 0.03 -0.78
CA LEU A 242 15.34 -0.33 -2.17
C LEU A 242 15.04 0.82 -3.14
N ALA A 243 14.01 1.60 -2.82
CA ALA A 243 13.67 2.85 -3.44
C ALA A 243 13.11 3.80 -2.37
N GLY A 244 13.05 5.08 -2.70
CA GLY A 244 12.61 6.10 -1.78
C GLY A 244 13.19 7.47 -2.11
N LEU A 245 12.99 8.43 -1.21
CA LEU A 245 13.42 9.80 -1.39
C LEU A 245 14.86 9.98 -0.94
N ASP A 246 15.60 10.84 -1.66
CA ASP A 246 16.82 11.42 -1.13
C ASP A 246 16.52 12.59 -0.17
N ALA A 247 17.57 13.20 0.38
CA ALA A 247 17.43 14.28 1.36
C ALA A 247 16.79 15.56 0.81
N ASP A 248 16.85 15.81 -0.50
CA ASP A 248 16.30 17.01 -1.10
C ASP A 248 14.80 16.83 -1.37
N ASP A 249 14.43 15.67 -1.92
CA ASP A 249 13.03 15.31 -2.13
C ASP A 249 12.29 15.09 -0.81
N TYR A 250 12.91 14.44 0.17
CA TYR A 250 12.31 14.28 1.49
C TYR A 250 12.02 15.63 2.17
N ARG A 251 12.90 16.64 2.01
CA ARG A 251 12.64 17.98 2.54
C ARG A 251 11.42 18.65 1.89
N ARG A 252 11.22 18.44 0.59
CA ARG A 252 10.04 18.96 -0.14
C ARG A 252 8.77 18.26 0.32
N PHE A 253 8.80 16.93 0.37
CA PHE A 253 7.71 16.11 0.87
C PHE A 253 7.31 16.51 2.30
N ARG A 254 8.27 16.58 3.22
CA ARG A 254 8.01 16.94 4.63
C ARG A 254 7.35 18.31 4.77
N ASN A 255 7.74 19.29 3.96
CA ASN A 255 7.13 20.61 3.96
C ASN A 255 5.69 20.58 3.42
N ALA A 256 5.39 19.70 2.46
CA ALA A 256 4.07 19.59 1.86
C ALA A 256 3.05 18.90 2.80
N VAL A 257 3.47 17.87 3.52
CA VAL A 257 2.64 17.16 4.52
C VAL A 257 2.38 18.03 5.77
N ASP A 258 3.05 19.18 5.90
CA ASP A 258 3.08 20.03 7.11
C ASP A 258 3.46 19.27 8.38
N LEU A 259 4.48 18.40 8.27
CA LEU A 259 5.10 17.76 9.42
C LEU A 259 5.99 18.77 10.13
N SER A 260 5.40 19.80 10.73
CA SER A 260 6.10 20.69 11.65
C SER A 260 6.49 19.89 12.89
N ALA A 261 7.80 19.60 12.99
CA ALA A 261 8.44 18.89 14.09
C ALA A 261 8.14 19.47 15.48
#